data_AF-K1VB70-F1
#
_entry.id   AF-K1VB70-F1
#
_cell.length_a   1.000
_cell.length_b   1.000
_cell.length_c   1.000
_cell.angle_alpha   90.00
_cell.angle_beta   90.00
_cell.angle_gamma   90.00
#
_symmetry.space_group_name_H-M   'P 1'
#
loop_
_entity.id
_entity.type
_entity.pdbx_description
1 polymer ?
#
loop_
_entity_poly.entity_id
_entity_poly.type
_entity_poly.pdbx_seq_one_letter_code
_entity_poly.pdbx_strand_id
1 'polypeptide(L)'
;FGYVFKADKGRAVAKEMNKLLGQAKGRIEENVISNLAVRAMSKAFYSTDNIGHYGLAFPYYTHFTSPIRRYPDMMVHRLLARYLEGGKSADRDTFEKLCVHASEREVIAAEAERASIKYKMVEFMQDKIGQFFDGHISGMSDWGMYVELDETHIEGMVRCGKWRTTSTSSTRTATRS
;
A
#
# COMPACT_ATOMS: atom_id res chain seq x y z
N PHE A 1 -11.30 18.89 -12.62
CA PHE A 1 -10.14 18.01 -12.88
C PHE A 1 -10.47 17.09 -14.05
N GLY A 2 -9.92 17.36 -15.24
CA GLY A 2 -10.34 16.78 -16.53
C GLY A 2 -9.61 15.50 -16.94
N TYR A 3 -9.35 14.58 -16.01
CA TYR A 3 -8.76 13.29 -16.35
C TYR A 3 -9.85 12.32 -16.80
N VAL A 4 -9.73 11.82 -18.03
CA VAL A 4 -10.71 10.92 -18.64
C VAL A 4 -10.18 9.49 -18.54
N PHE A 5 -10.71 8.71 -17.59
CA PHE A 5 -10.40 7.30 -17.44
C PHE A 5 -11.39 6.46 -18.27
N LYS A 6 -10.93 5.92 -19.41
CA LYS A 6 -11.73 5.13 -20.33
C LYS A 6 -11.18 3.70 -20.40
N ALA A 7 -11.47 2.87 -19.40
CA ALA A 7 -11.12 1.46 -19.45
C ALA A 7 -12.13 0.61 -18.68
N ASP A 8 -12.60 -0.47 -19.32
CA ASP A 8 -13.61 -1.37 -18.74
C ASP A 8 -13.00 -2.64 -18.13
N LYS A 9 -11.97 -3.28 -18.73
CA LYS A 9 -11.34 -4.52 -18.20
C LYS A 9 -9.87 -4.76 -18.60
N GLY A 10 -9.11 -5.41 -17.72
CA GLY A 10 -7.83 -6.08 -18.01
C GLY A 10 -6.70 -5.16 -18.49
N ARG A 11 -6.01 -5.57 -19.57
CA ARG A 11 -4.79 -4.90 -20.10
C ARG A 11 -5.03 -3.44 -20.53
N ALA A 12 -6.27 -3.09 -20.90
CA ALA A 12 -6.66 -1.72 -21.23
C ALA A 12 -6.61 -0.79 -20.00
N VAL A 13 -6.94 -1.31 -18.81
CA VAL A 13 -6.85 -0.59 -17.54
C VAL A 13 -5.39 -0.27 -17.22
N ALA A 14 -4.45 -1.20 -17.44
CA ALA A 14 -3.02 -0.99 -17.15
C ALA A 14 -2.45 0.13 -18.02
N LYS A 15 -2.81 0.11 -19.30
CA LYS A 15 -2.34 1.09 -20.27
C LYS A 15 -2.88 2.49 -19.96
N GLU A 16 -4.17 2.60 -19.66
CA GLU A 16 -4.76 3.89 -19.28
C GLU A 16 -4.30 4.37 -17.91
N MET A 17 -4.06 3.47 -16.94
CA MET A 17 -3.47 3.82 -15.64
C MET A 17 -2.05 4.37 -15.81
N ASN A 18 -1.21 3.70 -16.60
CA ASN A 18 0.16 4.18 -16.88
C ASN A 18 0.16 5.52 -17.63
N LYS A 19 -0.79 5.73 -18.55
CA LYS A 19 -0.98 7.00 -19.23
C LYS A 19 -1.40 8.10 -18.27
N LEU A 20 -2.32 7.81 -17.35
CA LEU A 20 -2.80 8.74 -16.34
C LEU A 20 -1.68 9.13 -15.36
N LEU A 21 -0.88 8.15 -14.91
CA LEU A 21 0.33 8.40 -14.10
C LEU A 21 1.36 9.24 -14.87
N GLY A 22 1.56 8.95 -16.16
CA GLY A 22 2.45 9.73 -17.03
C GLY A 22 1.99 11.19 -17.23
N GLN A 23 0.68 11.45 -17.29
CA GLN A 23 0.11 12.80 -17.38
C GLN A 23 0.20 13.58 -16.07
N ALA A 24 0.11 12.88 -14.94
CA ALA A 24 0.20 13.45 -13.61
C ALA A 24 1.66 13.74 -13.19
N LYS A 25 2.64 13.09 -13.82
CA LYS A 25 4.07 13.26 -13.51
C LYS A 25 4.53 14.71 -13.57
N GLY A 26 5.16 15.19 -12.51
CA GLY A 26 5.66 16.56 -12.35
C GLY A 26 4.59 17.60 -12.00
N ARG A 27 3.34 17.18 -11.75
CA ARG A 27 2.25 18.07 -11.32
C ARG A 27 2.05 17.98 -9.80
N ILE A 28 1.42 19.01 -9.24
CA ILE A 28 1.07 19.07 -7.82
C ILE A 28 0.19 17.88 -7.42
N GLU A 29 -0.67 17.39 -8.33
CA GLU A 29 -1.58 16.28 -8.04
C GLU A 29 -0.96 14.87 -8.19
N GLU A 30 0.32 14.76 -8.57
CA GLU A 30 0.99 13.46 -8.83
C GLU A 30 0.84 12.48 -7.65
N ASN A 31 1.14 12.94 -6.44
CA ASN A 31 1.09 12.12 -5.24
C ASN A 31 -0.33 11.62 -4.93
N VAL A 32 -1.33 12.49 -5.09
CA VAL A 32 -2.73 12.15 -4.83
C VAL A 32 -3.22 11.12 -5.84
N ILE A 33 -2.92 11.33 -7.12
CA ILE A 33 -3.32 10.45 -8.21
C ILE A 33 -2.64 9.08 -8.07
N SER A 34 -1.35 9.05 -7.76
CA SER A 34 -0.59 7.82 -7.58
C SER A 34 -1.10 6.99 -6.40
N ASN A 35 -1.37 7.65 -5.26
CA ASN A 35 -1.92 6.97 -4.09
C ASN A 35 -3.33 6.41 -4.35
N LEU A 36 -4.18 7.15 -5.06
CA LEU A 36 -5.51 6.66 -5.43
C LEU A 36 -5.42 5.46 -6.38
N ALA A 37 -4.52 5.53 -7.38
CA ALA A 37 -4.30 4.45 -8.34
C ALA A 37 -3.84 3.16 -7.66
N VAL A 38 -2.89 3.24 -6.72
CA VAL A 38 -2.42 2.07 -5.96
C VAL A 38 -3.53 1.47 -5.10
N ARG A 39 -4.35 2.31 -4.44
CA ARG A 39 -5.47 1.86 -3.61
C ARG A 39 -6.61 1.23 -4.42
N ALA A 40 -6.76 1.60 -5.69
CA ALA A 40 -7.78 1.04 -6.58
C ALA A 40 -7.40 -0.33 -7.17
N MET A 41 -6.12 -0.73 -7.12
CA MET A 41 -5.67 -2.02 -7.63
C MET A 41 -6.03 -3.17 -6.68
N SER A 42 -6.47 -4.30 -7.25
CA SER A 42 -6.69 -5.53 -6.50
C SER A 42 -5.38 -6.08 -5.94
N LYS A 43 -5.42 -6.62 -4.72
CA LYS A 43 -4.27 -7.32 -4.12
C LYS A 43 -3.96 -8.59 -4.91
N ALA A 44 -2.67 -8.88 -5.10
CA ALA A 44 -2.24 -10.15 -5.65
C ALA A 44 -2.51 -11.28 -4.63
N PHE A 45 -2.80 -12.48 -5.13
CA PHE A 45 -3.01 -13.68 -4.34
C PHE A 45 -2.52 -14.91 -5.12
N TYR A 46 -2.27 -16.01 -4.42
CA TYR A 46 -1.91 -17.27 -5.05
C TYR A 46 -3.17 -18.00 -5.51
N SER A 47 -3.13 -18.52 -6.74
CA SER A 47 -4.14 -19.43 -7.28
C SER A 47 -3.51 -20.35 -8.32
N THR A 48 -4.12 -21.50 -8.55
CA THR A 48 -3.82 -22.40 -9.67
C THR A 48 -4.35 -21.84 -10.99
N ASP A 49 -5.28 -20.89 -10.94
CA ASP A 49 -5.83 -20.20 -12.11
C ASP A 49 -4.94 -19.02 -12.48
N ASN A 50 -4.21 -19.16 -13.60
CA ASN A 50 -3.39 -18.06 -14.08
C ASN A 50 -4.24 -17.02 -14.83
N ILE A 51 -4.57 -15.93 -14.13
CA ILE A 51 -5.22 -14.74 -14.69
C ILE A 51 -4.22 -13.67 -15.19
N GLY A 52 -2.92 -13.96 -15.12
CA GLY A 52 -1.82 -13.03 -15.40
C GLY A 52 -1.54 -12.07 -14.24
N HIS A 53 -0.35 -11.47 -14.24
CA HIS A 53 0.07 -10.51 -13.21
C HIS A 53 -0.02 -9.07 -13.74
N TYR A 54 -1.19 -8.45 -13.55
CA TYR A 54 -1.50 -7.11 -14.06
C TYR A 54 -0.43 -6.06 -13.72
N GLY A 55 -0.01 -5.98 -12.45
CA GLY A 55 0.97 -4.99 -12.00
C GLY A 55 2.38 -5.16 -12.57
N LEU A 56 2.69 -6.33 -13.15
CA LEU A 56 3.99 -6.62 -13.78
C LEU A 56 3.88 -6.78 -15.30
N ALA A 57 2.67 -6.65 -15.86
CA ALA A 57 2.37 -6.85 -17.27
C ALA A 57 2.78 -8.23 -17.85
N PHE A 58 2.90 -9.27 -17.02
CA PHE A 58 3.23 -10.63 -17.47
C PHE A 58 2.00 -11.52 -17.59
N PRO A 59 1.86 -12.30 -18.69
CA PRO A 59 0.77 -13.25 -18.86
C PRO A 59 0.91 -14.50 -18.00
N TYR A 60 2.13 -14.90 -17.63
CA TYR A 60 2.42 -16.02 -16.74
C TYR A 60 3.43 -15.56 -15.70
N TYR A 61 3.08 -15.69 -14.43
CA TYR A 61 3.96 -15.34 -13.31
C TYR A 61 3.67 -16.25 -12.13
N THR A 62 4.73 -16.71 -11.45
CA THR A 62 4.64 -17.45 -10.21
C THR A 62 5.87 -17.17 -9.36
N HIS A 63 5.73 -17.26 -8.03
CA HIS A 63 6.88 -17.16 -7.12
C HIS A 63 7.69 -18.46 -7.13
N PHE A 64 9.01 -18.33 -7.29
CA PHE A 64 9.93 -19.47 -7.37
C PHE A 64 11.26 -19.25 -6.62
N THR A 65 11.69 -18.00 -6.45
CA THR A 65 13.07 -17.67 -6.06
C THR A 65 13.33 -17.67 -4.55
N SER A 66 12.34 -17.94 -3.70
CA SER A 66 12.50 -17.88 -2.23
C SER A 66 11.81 -19.00 -1.46
N PRO A 67 12.10 -20.29 -1.77
CA PRO A 67 11.50 -21.45 -1.09
C PRO A 67 11.68 -21.46 0.43
N ILE A 68 12.78 -20.92 0.96
CA ILE A 68 13.05 -20.93 2.41
C ILE A 68 12.03 -20.10 3.21
N ARG A 69 11.48 -19.03 2.62
CA ARG A 69 10.63 -18.06 3.33
C ARG A 69 9.22 -17.92 2.75
N ARG A 70 8.88 -18.67 1.70
CA ARG A 70 7.57 -18.66 1.05
C ARG A 70 7.18 -20.08 0.68
N TYR A 71 6.10 -20.57 1.29
CA TYR A 71 5.59 -21.91 1.02
C TYR A 71 5.15 -22.15 -0.44
N PRO A 72 4.55 -21.17 -1.15
CA PRO A 72 4.23 -21.33 -2.57
C PRO A 72 5.45 -21.65 -3.44
N ASP A 73 6.60 -21.01 -3.21
CA ASP A 73 7.84 -21.32 -3.93
C ASP A 73 8.25 -22.79 -3.69
N MET A 74 8.16 -23.30 -2.45
CA MET A 74 8.42 -24.72 -2.16
C MET A 74 7.48 -25.66 -2.91
N MET A 75 6.19 -25.30 -3.03
CA MET A 75 5.23 -26.08 -3.81
C MET A 75 5.64 -26.13 -5.29
N VAL A 76 6.03 -25.00 -5.88
CA VAL A 76 6.49 -24.93 -7.27
C VAL A 76 7.76 -25.75 -7.47
N HIS A 77 8.74 -25.67 -6.56
CA HIS A 77 9.96 -26.49 -6.63
C HIS A 77 9.65 -27.99 -6.64
N ARG A 78 8.73 -28.45 -5.78
CA ARG A 78 8.31 -29.86 -5.72
C ARG A 78 7.56 -30.30 -6.98
N LEU A 79 6.66 -29.46 -7.51
CA LEU A 79 5.96 -29.73 -8.75
C LEU A 79 6.92 -29.84 -9.93
N LEU A 80 7.88 -28.91 -10.02
CA LEU A 80 8.90 -28.91 -11.07
C LEU A 80 9.73 -30.19 -11.03
N ALA A 81 10.23 -30.59 -9.86
CA ALA A 81 10.98 -31.85 -9.69
C ALA A 81 10.16 -33.07 -10.14
N ARG A 82 8.90 -33.16 -9.67
CA ARG A 82 7.96 -34.24 -10.08
C ARG A 82 7.77 -34.31 -11.60
N TYR A 83 7.65 -33.16 -12.28
CA TYR A 83 7.44 -33.12 -13.73
C TYR A 83 8.71 -33.46 -14.51
N LEU A 84 9.89 -33.10 -14.01
CA LEU A 84 11.16 -33.50 -14.60
C LEU A 84 11.38 -35.03 -14.52
N GLU A 85 10.82 -35.68 -13.50
CA GLU A 85 10.82 -37.15 -13.34
C GLU A 85 9.71 -37.86 -14.15
N GLY A 86 8.92 -37.12 -14.94
CA GLY A 86 7.81 -37.68 -15.72
C GLY A 86 6.56 -38.02 -14.89
N GLY A 87 6.46 -37.49 -13.66
CA GLY A 87 5.29 -37.65 -12.81
C GLY A 87 4.03 -37.00 -13.41
N LYS A 88 2.87 -37.60 -13.14
CA LYS A 88 1.56 -37.08 -13.59
C LYS A 88 1.29 -35.67 -13.05
N SER A 89 0.40 -34.91 -13.68
CA SER A 89 -0.08 -33.63 -13.15
C SER A 89 -0.61 -33.76 -11.72
N ALA A 90 -0.35 -32.74 -10.90
CA ALA A 90 -0.89 -32.68 -9.56
C ALA A 90 -2.39 -32.36 -9.56
N ASP A 91 -3.08 -32.75 -8.49
CA ASP A 91 -4.50 -32.45 -8.32
C ASP A 91 -4.72 -30.94 -8.11
N ARG A 92 -5.52 -30.32 -8.97
CA ARG A 92 -5.71 -28.86 -8.99
C ARG A 92 -6.46 -28.39 -7.75
N ASP A 93 -7.50 -29.10 -7.33
CA ASP A 93 -8.36 -28.68 -6.22
C ASP A 93 -7.61 -28.71 -4.88
N THR A 94 -6.73 -29.70 -4.69
CA THR A 94 -5.85 -29.74 -3.52
C THR A 94 -4.87 -28.57 -3.51
N PHE A 95 -4.26 -28.24 -4.65
CA PHE A 95 -3.31 -27.14 -4.73
C PHE A 95 -3.99 -25.77 -4.61
N GLU A 96 -5.22 -25.62 -5.10
CA GLU A 96 -5.99 -24.37 -4.93
C GLU A 96 -6.25 -24.09 -3.45
N LYS A 97 -6.63 -25.10 -2.66
CA LYS A 97 -6.79 -24.95 -1.20
C LYS A 97 -5.50 -24.50 -0.52
N LEU A 98 -4.35 -25.02 -0.95
CA LEU A 98 -3.04 -24.61 -0.44
C LEU A 98 -2.68 -23.18 -0.84
N CYS A 99 -3.02 -22.77 -2.07
CA CYS A 99 -2.85 -21.40 -2.55
C CYS A 99 -3.69 -20.39 -1.76
N VAL A 100 -4.97 -20.72 -1.49
CA VAL A 100 -5.85 -19.91 -0.63
C VAL A 100 -5.24 -19.77 0.76
N HIS A 101 -4.84 -20.89 1.37
CA HIS A 101 -4.20 -20.88 2.68
C HIS A 101 -2.93 -20.01 2.72
N ALA A 102 -2.05 -20.15 1.74
CA ALA A 102 -0.82 -19.35 1.66
C ALA A 102 -1.13 -17.85 1.51
N SER A 103 -2.15 -17.50 0.74
CA SER A 103 -2.59 -16.11 0.57
C SER A 103 -3.12 -15.52 1.89
N GLU A 104 -3.92 -16.27 2.63
CA GLU A 104 -4.41 -15.86 3.95
C GLU A 104 -3.26 -15.65 4.94
N ARG A 105 -2.28 -16.57 4.95
CA ARG A 105 -1.09 -16.45 5.81
C ARG A 105 -0.26 -15.22 5.45
N GLU A 106 -0.13 -14.87 4.17
CA GLU A 106 0.56 -13.66 3.72
C GLU A 106 -0.12 -12.39 4.25
N VAL A 107 -1.46 -12.34 4.19
CA VAL A 107 -2.23 -11.21 4.74
C VAL A 107 -2.01 -11.08 6.26
N ILE A 108 -2.12 -12.18 6.99
CA ILE A 108 -1.95 -12.17 8.46
C ILE A 108 -0.52 -11.77 8.84
N ALA A 109 0.49 -12.25 8.13
CA ALA A 109 1.88 -11.87 8.37
C ALA A 109 2.10 -10.37 8.14
N ALA A 110 1.56 -9.81 7.05
CA ALA A 110 1.64 -8.38 6.76
C ALA A 110 0.90 -7.52 7.80
N GLU A 111 -0.23 -7.99 8.32
CA GLU A 111 -0.95 -7.31 9.40
C GLU A 111 -0.17 -7.33 10.71
N ALA A 112 0.41 -8.46 11.07
CA ALA A 112 1.27 -8.59 12.25
C ALA A 112 2.51 -7.70 12.15
N GLU A 113 3.16 -7.66 10.98
CA GLU A 113 4.29 -6.76 10.71
C GLU A 113 3.91 -5.30 10.90
N ARG A 114 2.79 -4.86 10.29
CA ARG A 114 2.29 -3.48 10.47
C ARG A 114 1.99 -3.16 11.94
N ALA A 115 1.38 -4.09 12.68
CA ALA A 115 1.11 -3.90 14.10
C ALA A 115 2.40 -3.77 14.91
N SER A 116 3.42 -4.58 14.62
CA SER A 116 4.73 -4.51 15.27
C SER A 116 5.44 -3.18 14.99
N ILE A 117 5.43 -2.71 13.74
CA ILE A 117 6.00 -1.41 13.35
C ILE A 117 5.30 -0.29 14.12
N LYS A 118 3.96 -0.27 14.14
CA LYS A 118 3.19 0.75 14.90
C LYS A 118 3.51 0.73 16.38
N TYR A 119 3.63 -0.45 16.98
CA TYR A 119 4.02 -0.58 18.38
C TYR A 119 5.40 0.04 18.64
N LYS A 120 6.37 -0.26 17.78
CA LYS A 120 7.72 0.31 17.89
C LYS A 120 7.77 1.81 17.62
N MET A 121 6.93 2.33 16.74
CA MET A 121 6.77 3.79 16.55
C MET A 121 6.26 4.47 17.82
N VAL A 122 5.27 3.87 18.50
CA VAL A 122 4.76 4.41 19.77
C VAL A 122 5.84 4.36 20.85
N GLU A 123 6.53 3.24 21.00
CA GLU A 123 7.66 3.08 21.93
C GLU A 123 8.74 4.14 21.69
N PHE A 124 9.10 4.39 20.43
CA PHE A 124 10.07 5.41 20.04
C PHE A 124 9.62 6.85 20.35
N MET A 125 8.31 7.12 20.39
CA MET A 125 7.78 8.46 20.67
C MET A 125 7.57 8.74 22.17
N GLN A 126 7.71 7.74 23.04
CA GLN A 126 7.44 7.88 24.48
C GLN A 126 8.31 8.93 25.16
N ASP A 127 9.58 9.04 24.77
CA ASP A 127 10.55 10.00 25.32
C ASP A 127 10.54 11.36 24.58
N LYS A 128 9.72 11.49 23.53
CA LYS A 128 9.62 12.70 22.69
C LYS A 128 8.42 13.58 23.01
N ILE A 129 7.74 13.31 24.12
CA ILE A 129 6.57 14.09 24.56
C ILE A 129 7.00 15.54 24.86
N GLY A 130 6.30 16.50 24.24
CA GLY A 130 6.55 17.94 24.41
C GLY A 130 7.54 18.54 23.41
N GLN A 131 8.15 17.72 22.55
CA GLN A 131 8.99 18.20 21.45
C GLN A 131 8.14 18.58 20.23
N PHE A 132 8.68 19.45 19.40
CA PHE A 132 8.06 19.89 18.14
C PHE A 132 8.72 19.17 16.98
N PHE A 133 7.91 18.73 16.03
CA PHE A 133 8.33 18.01 14.84
C PHE A 133 7.65 18.62 13.62
N ASP A 134 8.37 18.67 12.52
CA ASP A 134 7.82 18.99 11.21
C ASP A 134 7.09 17.77 10.64
N GLY A 135 5.97 18.02 9.96
CA GLY A 135 5.16 16.98 9.38
C GLY A 135 4.08 17.55 8.47
N HIS A 136 3.52 16.68 7.64
CA HIS A 136 2.50 17.02 6.68
C HIS A 136 1.21 16.25 6.95
N ILE A 137 0.10 16.76 6.41
CA ILE A 137 -1.22 16.18 6.60
C ILE A 137 -1.33 14.92 5.73
N SER A 138 -1.39 13.75 6.35
CA SER A 138 -1.52 12.45 5.67
C SER A 138 -2.98 12.08 5.40
N GLY A 139 -3.91 12.57 6.23
CA GLY A 139 -5.33 12.25 6.11
C GLY A 139 -6.24 13.08 7.00
N MET A 140 -7.53 13.06 6.68
CA MET A 140 -8.58 13.72 7.46
C MET A 140 -9.73 12.73 7.70
N SER A 141 -10.32 12.81 8.89
CA SER A 141 -11.52 12.09 9.28
C SER A 141 -12.42 12.99 10.12
N ASP A 142 -13.67 12.58 10.35
CA ASP A 142 -14.60 13.33 11.21
C ASP A 142 -14.06 13.54 12.64
N TRP A 143 -13.15 12.67 13.09
CA TRP A 143 -12.58 12.69 14.43
C TRP A 143 -11.35 13.62 14.57
N GLY A 144 -10.72 13.99 13.45
CA GLY A 144 -9.50 14.78 13.45
C GLY A 144 -8.64 14.59 12.20
N MET A 145 -7.45 15.18 12.25
CA MET A 145 -6.46 15.15 11.18
C MET A 145 -5.29 14.25 11.57
N TYR A 146 -4.83 13.46 10.61
CA TYR A 146 -3.62 12.66 10.73
C TYR A 146 -2.46 13.48 10.17
N VAL A 147 -1.38 13.53 10.94
CA VAL A 147 -0.13 14.22 10.60
C VAL A 147 0.97 13.17 10.60
N GLU A 148 1.69 13.06 9.49
CA GLU A 148 2.87 12.21 9.34
C GLU A 148 4.13 13.06 9.47
N LEU A 149 5.07 12.63 10.32
CA LEU A 149 6.34 13.32 10.54
C LEU A 149 7.30 13.09 9.36
N ASP A 150 7.95 14.15 8.89
CA ASP A 150 8.74 14.11 7.65
C ASP A 150 9.98 13.20 7.75
N GLU A 151 10.66 13.17 8.90
CA GLU A 151 11.90 12.40 9.07
C GLU A 151 11.65 10.93 9.42
N THR A 152 10.60 10.65 10.20
CA THR A 152 10.39 9.33 10.81
C THR A 152 9.23 8.56 10.19
N HIS A 153 8.41 9.21 9.35
CA HIS A 153 7.18 8.66 8.78
C HIS A 153 6.20 8.13 9.85
N ILE A 154 6.30 8.64 11.07
CA ILE A 154 5.40 8.29 12.17
C ILE A 154 4.13 9.12 12.03
N GLU A 155 2.98 8.45 12.03
CA GLU A 155 1.66 9.10 11.94
C GLU A 155 1.04 9.28 13.33
N GLY A 156 0.51 10.48 13.58
CA GLY A 156 -0.25 10.82 14.79
C GLY A 156 -1.57 11.52 14.47
N MET A 157 -2.56 11.41 15.37
CA MET A 157 -3.88 12.05 15.20
C MET A 157 -4.00 13.32 16.07
N VAL A 158 -4.33 14.44 15.42
CA VAL A 158 -4.74 15.70 16.05
C VAL A 158 -6.26 15.79 16.06
N ARG A 159 -6.86 15.62 17.26
CA ARG A 159 -8.32 15.64 17.44
C ARG A 159 -8.94 17.00 17.15
N CYS A 160 -10.10 17.02 16.46
CA CYS A 160 -10.82 18.23 16.03
C CYS A 160 -11.09 19.28 17.14
N GLY A 161 -11.32 18.86 18.38
CA GLY A 161 -11.57 19.78 19.50
C GLY A 161 -10.35 20.62 19.96
N LYS A 162 -9.13 20.31 19.50
CA LYS A 162 -7.90 21.05 19.85
C LYS A 162 -7.54 22.16 18.87
N TRP A 163 -8.37 22.40 17.86
CA TRP A 163 -8.07 23.33 16.77
C TRP A 163 -8.43 24.74 17.23
N ARG A 164 -7.48 25.42 17.86
CA ARG A 164 -7.56 26.88 17.98
C ARG A 164 -6.95 27.47 16.73
N THR A 165 -7.78 28.12 15.92
CA THR A 165 -7.33 29.11 14.95
C THR A 165 -6.56 30.18 15.71
N THR A 166 -5.23 30.11 15.69
CA THR A 166 -4.42 31.25 16.09
C THR A 166 -4.44 32.23 14.91
N SER A 167 -5.58 32.91 14.72
CA SER A 167 -5.62 34.08 13.86
C SER A 167 -4.90 35.19 14.60
N THR A 168 -3.59 35.29 14.42
CA THR A 168 -2.84 36.48 14.82
C THR A 168 -3.22 37.61 13.87
N SER A 169 -4.37 38.24 14.09
CA SER A 169 -4.66 39.56 13.54
C SER A 169 -3.76 40.55 14.28
N SER A 170 -2.63 40.88 13.67
CA SER A 170 -1.78 41.98 14.11
C SER A 170 -2.50 43.31 13.88
N THR A 171 -3.40 43.68 14.79
CA THR A 171 -3.90 45.04 14.90
C THR A 171 -2.77 45.89 15.48
N ARG A 172 -1.96 46.52 14.62
CA ARG A 172 -1.07 47.62 15.04
C ARG A 172 -1.91 48.88 15.18
N THR A 173 -2.48 49.08 16.36
CA THR A 173 -2.89 50.42 16.81
C THR A 173 -1.63 51.12 17.31
N ALA A 174 -1.01 51.94 16.46
CA ALA A 174 0.01 52.89 16.87
C ALA A 174 -0.68 54.24 17.05
N THR A 175 -0.88 54.59 18.32
CA THR A 175 -1.06 55.95 18.82
C THR A 175 0.01 56.87 18.25
N ARG A 176 -0.40 58.02 17.71
CA ARG A 176 0.41 59.23 17.65
C ARG A 176 -0.43 60.42 18.11
N SER A 177 -0.03 60.95 19.26
CA SER A 177 -0.12 62.36 19.65
C SER A 177 0.53 63.27 18.62
#